data_AF-A0A9D4E4Y0-F1
#
_entry.id   AF-A0A9D4E4Y0-F1
#
_cell.length_a   1.000
_cell.length_b   1.000
_cell.length_c   1.000
_cell.angle_alpha   90.00
_cell.angle_beta   90.00
_cell.angle_gamma   90.00
#
_symmetry.space_group_name_H-M   'P 1'
#
loop_
_entity.id
_entity.type
_entity.pdbx_description
1 polymer ?
#
loop_
_entity_poly.entity_id
_entity_poly.type
_entity_poly.pdbx_seq_one_letter_code
_entity_poly.pdbx_strand_id
1 'polypeptide(L)'
;MSQQGAGTKDIENQSKFIQERITSVEKNFGQLCETFSSYTRKTARLRDKGDQITKDLMTYIEGETLNPSSNKYFTEFAQNLSAIQDYRNAQVTRLETKVQQPLSNYGLKCKHTKADLKAAYAARDKEQKIRKKLDVARGKGDARQIAVLETDLQKASVDSSRTTKNLEQQSDKFELEKLQDAKKVMTDFVMIEMAFHAKALEVYSQCYQSLSSLSVDTDIKEFRSKMRPSNSSARINMARTGSVSSGGSNANFEDTPRVDLQSNVQTSDPPPRRQPIKPVTNGNTMNDDEEDDDDEEEEESDDEEGDSEEYSDDDETELETERDQQVQPVRPAQRR
;
A
#
# COMPACT_ATOMS: atom_id res chain seq x y z
N MET A 1 61.38 4.20 -0.32
CA MET A 1 60.21 4.38 -1.21
C MET A 1 58.92 3.72 -0.69
N SER A 2 58.78 3.34 0.59
CA SER A 2 57.80 2.30 0.99
C SER A 2 56.64 2.68 1.91
N GLN A 3 56.53 3.89 2.46
CA GLN A 3 55.35 4.28 3.28
C GLN A 3 54.38 5.23 2.58
N GLN A 4 54.85 6.06 1.64
CA GLN A 4 54.01 7.10 1.02
C GLN A 4 53.17 6.61 -0.17
N GLY A 5 53.62 5.55 -0.86
CA GLY A 5 52.81 4.88 -1.88
C GLY A 5 51.64 4.10 -1.30
N ALA A 6 51.79 3.58 -0.08
CA ALA A 6 50.74 2.84 0.63
C ALA A 6 49.55 3.74 1.00
N GLY A 7 49.80 4.85 1.70
CA GLY A 7 48.73 5.79 2.08
C GLY A 7 48.02 6.47 0.89
N THR A 8 48.69 6.56 -0.27
CA THR A 8 48.03 7.07 -1.49
C THR A 8 47.06 6.03 -2.07
N LYS A 9 47.40 4.75 -1.96
CA LYS A 9 46.61 3.61 -2.46
C LYS A 9 45.41 3.31 -1.55
N ASP A 10 45.59 3.42 -0.23
CA ASP A 10 44.53 3.18 0.75
C ASP A 10 43.35 4.16 0.59
N ILE A 11 43.63 5.43 0.34
CA ILE A 11 42.58 6.44 0.17
C ILE A 11 41.92 6.36 -1.22
N GLU A 12 42.65 5.95 -2.26
CA GLU A 12 42.04 5.65 -3.57
C GLU A 12 41.06 4.47 -3.46
N ASN A 13 41.42 3.44 -2.69
CA ASN A 13 40.54 2.32 -2.39
C ASN A 13 39.31 2.78 -1.57
N GLN A 14 39.50 3.62 -0.55
CA GLN A 14 38.42 4.19 0.26
C GLN A 14 37.41 4.96 -0.60
N SER A 15 37.89 5.79 -1.52
CA SER A 15 37.00 6.61 -2.34
C SER A 15 36.25 5.78 -3.41
N LYS A 16 36.90 4.75 -3.98
CA LYS A 16 36.22 3.77 -4.85
C LYS A 16 35.13 3.01 -4.09
N PHE A 17 35.45 2.56 -2.88
CA PHE A 17 34.49 1.91 -2.00
C PHE A 17 33.26 2.80 -1.74
N ILE A 18 33.46 4.08 -1.39
CA ILE A 18 32.35 5.03 -1.18
C ILE A 18 31.53 5.20 -2.47
N GLN A 19 32.18 5.31 -3.64
CA GLN A 19 31.48 5.43 -4.92
C GLN A 19 30.60 4.23 -5.24
N GLU A 20 31.12 3.01 -5.04
CA GLU A 20 30.40 1.76 -5.24
C GLU A 20 29.20 1.68 -4.29
N ARG A 21 29.36 2.07 -3.03
CA ARG A 21 28.27 2.13 -2.04
C ARG A 21 27.15 3.06 -2.49
N ILE A 22 27.48 4.29 -2.91
CA ILE A 22 26.46 5.26 -3.35
C ILE A 22 25.74 4.76 -4.61
N THR A 23 26.48 4.19 -5.56
CA THR A 23 25.92 3.65 -6.82
C THR A 23 25.02 2.46 -6.55
N SER A 24 25.41 1.57 -5.64
CA SER A 24 24.60 0.44 -5.19
C SER A 24 23.31 0.90 -4.52
N VAL A 25 23.37 1.90 -3.63
CA VAL A 25 22.17 2.45 -2.98
C VAL A 25 21.24 3.10 -4.01
N GLU A 26 21.76 3.94 -4.90
CA GLU A 26 20.96 4.61 -5.92
C GLU A 26 20.22 3.61 -6.82
N LYS A 27 20.90 2.55 -7.29
CA LYS A 27 20.29 1.49 -8.10
C LYS A 27 19.17 0.78 -7.33
N ASN A 28 19.48 0.25 -6.15
CA ASN A 28 18.55 -0.59 -5.40
C ASN A 28 17.35 0.21 -4.87
N PHE A 29 17.58 1.43 -4.37
CA PHE A 29 16.47 2.26 -3.88
C PHE A 29 15.63 2.81 -5.03
N GLY A 30 16.23 3.04 -6.21
CA GLY A 30 15.50 3.34 -7.44
C GLY A 30 14.54 2.21 -7.81
N GLN A 31 15.04 0.97 -7.86
CA GLN A 31 14.21 -0.22 -8.17
C GLN A 31 13.12 -0.46 -7.12
N LEU A 32 13.42 -0.30 -5.83
CA LEU A 32 12.40 -0.37 -4.78
C LEU A 32 11.34 0.73 -4.96
N CYS A 33 11.75 1.97 -5.26
CA CYS A 33 10.83 3.08 -5.49
C CYS A 33 9.86 2.77 -6.64
N GLU A 34 10.38 2.26 -7.76
CA GLU A 34 9.58 1.84 -8.91
C GLU A 34 8.58 0.73 -8.55
N THR A 35 9.06 -0.31 -7.85
CA THR A 35 8.22 -1.44 -7.40
C THR A 35 7.09 -0.97 -6.49
N PHE A 36 7.39 -0.14 -5.48
CA PHE A 36 6.36 0.41 -4.59
C PHE A 36 5.41 1.37 -5.32
N SER A 37 5.90 2.10 -6.31
CA SER A 37 5.04 2.98 -7.13
C SER A 37 4.03 2.16 -7.93
N SER A 38 4.48 1.07 -8.56
CA SER A 38 3.61 0.12 -9.26
C SER A 38 2.60 -0.53 -8.30
N TYR A 39 3.06 -1.00 -7.13
CA TYR A 39 2.20 -1.58 -6.10
C TYR A 39 1.08 -0.63 -5.67
N THR A 40 1.41 0.64 -5.39
CA THR A 40 0.42 1.64 -4.99
C THR A 40 -0.55 1.99 -6.10
N ARG A 41 -0.09 2.13 -7.36
CA ARG A 41 -0.99 2.35 -8.51
C ARG A 41 -1.97 1.18 -8.68
N LYS A 42 -1.49 -0.07 -8.57
CA LYS A 42 -2.36 -1.26 -8.62
C LYS A 42 -3.36 -1.28 -7.45
N THR A 43 -2.96 -0.82 -6.27
CA THR A 43 -3.85 -0.68 -5.10
C THR A 43 -4.92 0.39 -5.33
N ALA A 44 -4.58 1.51 -5.97
CA ALA A 44 -5.55 2.54 -6.37
C ALA A 44 -6.53 2.01 -7.41
N ARG A 45 -6.07 1.31 -8.46
CA ARG A 45 -6.95 0.66 -9.44
C ARG A 45 -7.90 -0.35 -8.79
N LEU A 46 -7.44 -1.08 -7.76
CA LEU A 46 -8.29 -1.99 -6.99
C LEU A 46 -9.37 -1.25 -6.17
N ARG A 47 -9.06 -0.06 -5.63
CA ARG A 47 -10.04 0.84 -5.02
C ARG A 47 -11.13 1.20 -6.03
N ASP A 48 -10.72 1.67 -7.21
CA ASP A 48 -11.65 2.14 -8.25
C ASP A 48 -12.63 1.04 -8.68
N LYS A 49 -12.14 -0.21 -8.83
CA LYS A 49 -13.02 -1.35 -9.11
C LYS A 49 -13.95 -1.69 -7.93
N GLY A 50 -13.51 -1.50 -6.70
CA GLY A 50 -14.37 -1.64 -5.52
C GLY A 50 -15.50 -0.60 -5.48
N ASP A 51 -15.21 0.64 -5.85
CA ASP A 51 -16.20 1.71 -5.96
C ASP A 51 -17.18 1.44 -7.12
N GLN A 52 -16.67 0.94 -8.25
CA GLN A 52 -17.51 0.55 -9.39
C GLN A 52 -18.51 -0.57 -9.02
N ILE A 53 -18.06 -1.61 -8.30
CA ILE A 53 -18.96 -2.68 -7.81
C ILE A 53 -20.08 -2.08 -6.95
N THR A 54 -19.74 -1.13 -6.08
CA THR A 54 -20.72 -0.47 -5.22
C THR A 54 -21.74 0.30 -6.05
N LYS A 55 -21.29 1.07 -7.06
CA LYS A 55 -22.14 1.84 -7.96
C LYS A 55 -23.09 0.95 -8.77
N ASP A 56 -22.57 -0.13 -9.35
CA ASP A 56 -23.37 -1.07 -10.16
C ASP A 56 -24.42 -1.77 -9.30
N LEU A 57 -24.06 -2.19 -8.08
CA LEU A 57 -24.99 -2.80 -7.15
C LEU A 57 -26.11 -1.83 -6.73
N MET A 58 -25.76 -0.57 -6.43
CA MET A 58 -26.77 0.45 -6.11
C MET A 58 -27.72 0.71 -7.28
N THR A 59 -27.20 0.73 -8.51
CA THR A 59 -28.02 0.85 -9.73
C THR A 59 -28.99 -0.33 -9.88
N TYR A 60 -28.55 -1.56 -9.61
CA TYR A 60 -29.42 -2.73 -9.60
C TYR A 60 -30.52 -2.61 -8.54
N ILE A 61 -30.18 -2.21 -7.32
CA ILE A 61 -31.13 -2.04 -6.21
C ILE A 61 -32.22 -1.01 -6.56
N GLU A 62 -31.85 0.09 -7.21
CA GLU A 62 -32.80 1.14 -7.62
C GLU A 62 -33.82 0.65 -8.67
N GLY A 63 -33.42 -0.29 -9.54
CA GLY A 63 -34.29 -0.91 -10.53
C GLY A 63 -35.16 -2.05 -9.98
N GLU A 64 -34.77 -2.65 -8.85
CA GLU A 64 -35.44 -3.81 -8.28
C GLU A 64 -36.58 -3.39 -7.32
N THR A 65 -37.79 -3.92 -7.53
CA THR A 65 -38.98 -3.57 -6.72
C THR A 65 -39.68 -4.78 -6.10
N LEU A 66 -39.22 -5.99 -6.42
CA LEU A 66 -39.84 -7.25 -6.03
C LEU A 66 -39.09 -7.92 -4.86
N ASN A 67 -37.85 -7.49 -4.57
CA ASN A 67 -36.99 -8.10 -3.57
C ASN A 67 -36.62 -7.14 -2.43
N PRO A 68 -37.58 -6.72 -1.59
CA PRO A 68 -37.35 -5.72 -0.53
C PRO A 68 -36.35 -6.17 0.54
N SER A 69 -36.27 -7.46 0.87
CA SER A 69 -35.27 -7.98 1.80
C SER A 69 -33.87 -7.88 1.19
N SER A 70 -33.69 -8.34 -0.05
CA SER A 70 -32.41 -8.27 -0.75
C SER A 70 -31.96 -6.83 -0.92
N ASN A 71 -32.84 -5.94 -1.40
CA ASN A 71 -32.52 -4.52 -1.56
C ASN A 71 -31.99 -3.88 -0.29
N LYS A 72 -32.66 -4.11 0.86
CA LYS A 72 -32.21 -3.58 2.15
C LYS A 72 -30.77 -4.02 2.46
N TYR A 73 -30.50 -5.32 2.42
CA TYR A 73 -29.19 -5.85 2.84
C TYR A 73 -28.09 -5.64 1.79
N PHE A 74 -28.44 -5.57 0.50
CA PHE A 74 -27.52 -5.15 -0.54
C PHE A 74 -27.15 -3.68 -0.42
N THR A 75 -28.08 -2.80 -0.02
CA THR A 75 -27.74 -1.40 0.30
C THR A 75 -26.75 -1.33 1.46
N GLU A 76 -26.99 -2.06 2.56
CA GLU A 76 -26.06 -2.11 3.69
C GLU A 76 -24.68 -2.67 3.29
N PHE A 77 -24.66 -3.74 2.48
CA PHE A 77 -23.43 -4.30 1.93
C PHE A 77 -22.67 -3.28 1.07
N ALA A 78 -23.35 -2.60 0.15
CA ALA A 78 -22.79 -1.58 -0.73
C ALA A 78 -22.16 -0.43 0.07
N GLN A 79 -22.85 0.07 1.10
CA GLN A 79 -22.34 1.12 1.98
C GLN A 79 -21.06 0.68 2.71
N ASN A 80 -21.03 -0.55 3.24
CA ASN A 80 -19.85 -1.09 3.89
C ASN A 80 -18.69 -1.32 2.90
N LEU A 81 -18.98 -1.77 1.67
CA LEU A 81 -17.96 -1.96 0.63
C LEU A 81 -17.34 -0.63 0.19
N SER A 82 -18.14 0.43 0.07
CA SER A 82 -17.64 1.79 -0.16
C SER A 82 -16.75 2.27 0.99
N ALA A 83 -17.14 2.03 2.24
CA ALA A 83 -16.28 2.39 3.38
C ALA A 83 -14.92 1.66 3.34
N ILE A 84 -14.85 0.42 2.86
CA ILE A 84 -13.58 -0.28 2.63
C ILE A 84 -12.72 0.44 1.58
N GLN A 85 -13.33 1.02 0.54
CA GLN A 85 -12.60 1.79 -0.47
C GLN A 85 -12.07 3.11 0.08
N ASP A 86 -12.79 3.77 0.98
CA ASP A 86 -12.27 4.95 1.70
C ASP A 86 -11.02 4.60 2.51
N TYR A 87 -11.03 3.45 3.20
CA TYR A 87 -9.84 2.97 3.92
C TYR A 87 -8.69 2.62 2.98
N ARG A 88 -9.00 2.04 1.80
CA ARG A 88 -8.01 1.75 0.76
C ARG A 88 -7.44 3.04 0.15
N ASN A 89 -8.25 4.07 -0.03
CA ASN A 89 -7.78 5.38 -0.46
C ASN A 89 -6.78 5.96 0.55
N ALA A 90 -7.10 5.88 1.85
CA ALA A 90 -6.18 6.29 2.91
C ALA A 90 -4.89 5.45 2.93
N GLN A 91 -4.95 4.15 2.62
CA GLN A 91 -3.78 3.29 2.44
C GLN A 91 -2.91 3.78 1.28
N VAL A 92 -3.49 4.04 0.11
CA VAL A 92 -2.80 4.56 -1.08
C VAL A 92 -2.05 5.85 -0.75
N THR A 93 -2.72 6.87 -0.21
CA THR A 93 -2.08 8.14 0.17
C THR A 93 -0.94 7.96 1.16
N ARG A 94 -1.06 7.02 2.10
CA ARG A 94 0.00 6.73 3.07
C ARG A 94 1.19 6.02 2.41
N LEU A 95 0.95 5.10 1.48
CA LEU A 95 2.03 4.44 0.73
C LEU A 95 2.83 5.47 -0.10
N GLU A 96 2.15 6.40 -0.78
CA GLU A 96 2.80 7.47 -1.55
C GLU A 96 3.71 8.32 -0.65
N THR A 97 3.17 8.79 0.47
CA THR A 97 3.86 9.76 1.34
C THR A 97 4.91 9.15 2.26
N LYS A 98 4.72 7.92 2.75
CA LYS A 98 5.59 7.29 3.76
C LYS A 98 6.54 6.25 3.19
N VAL A 99 6.27 5.74 1.99
CA VAL A 99 7.09 4.69 1.36
C VAL A 99 7.74 5.21 0.08
N GLN A 100 6.95 5.66 -0.89
CA GLN A 100 7.50 6.09 -2.19
C GLN A 100 8.31 7.38 -2.08
N GLN A 101 7.77 8.44 -1.46
CA GLN A 101 8.43 9.73 -1.40
C GLN A 101 9.81 9.68 -0.70
N PRO A 102 10.00 8.95 0.43
CA PRO A 102 11.33 8.78 1.01
C PRO A 102 12.31 8.07 0.07
N LEU A 103 11.87 7.06 -0.68
CA LEU A 103 12.71 6.35 -1.64
C LEU A 103 13.08 7.23 -2.83
N SER A 104 12.14 8.02 -3.38
CA SER A 104 12.41 8.91 -4.52
C SER A 104 13.41 10.01 -4.17
N ASN A 105 13.41 10.49 -2.92
CA ASN A 105 14.39 11.46 -2.43
C ASN A 105 15.84 10.96 -2.47
N TYR A 106 16.08 9.64 -2.49
CA TYR A 106 17.44 9.10 -2.57
C TYR A 106 18.14 9.41 -3.89
N GLY A 107 17.41 9.67 -4.99
CA GLY A 107 18.03 10.14 -6.24
C GLY A 107 18.79 11.46 -6.04
N LEU A 108 18.18 12.42 -5.33
CA LEU A 108 18.84 13.70 -5.01
C LEU A 108 19.94 13.54 -3.97
N LYS A 109 19.75 12.72 -2.93
CA LYS A 109 20.78 12.45 -1.92
C LYS A 109 22.04 11.85 -2.57
N CYS A 110 21.89 10.78 -3.35
CA CYS A 110 22.99 10.13 -4.05
C CYS A 110 23.72 11.09 -5.00
N LYS A 111 22.98 11.93 -5.73
CA LYS A 111 23.57 12.95 -6.60
C LYS A 111 24.46 13.95 -5.84
N HIS A 112 24.01 14.44 -4.68
CA HIS A 112 24.80 15.35 -3.85
C HIS A 112 26.06 14.68 -3.30
N THR A 113 25.93 13.48 -2.72
CA THR A 113 27.09 12.74 -2.17
C THR A 113 28.11 12.41 -3.26
N LYS A 114 27.69 12.07 -4.48
CA LYS A 114 28.61 11.90 -5.63
C LYS A 114 29.33 13.18 -6.01
N ALA A 115 28.66 14.33 -5.94
CA ALA A 115 29.29 15.62 -6.24
C ALA A 115 30.38 15.96 -5.22
N ASP A 116 30.12 15.73 -3.93
CA ASP A 116 31.11 15.91 -2.86
C ASP A 116 32.30 14.97 -3.01
N LEU A 117 32.06 13.70 -3.36
CA LEU A 117 33.10 12.73 -3.67
C LEU A 117 33.98 13.20 -4.83
N LYS A 118 33.37 13.69 -5.92
CA LYS A 118 34.09 14.25 -7.08
C LYS A 118 34.92 15.47 -6.71
N ALA A 119 34.42 16.34 -5.83
CA ALA A 119 35.15 17.51 -5.35
C ALA A 119 36.38 17.12 -4.51
N ALA A 120 36.24 16.12 -3.63
CA ALA A 120 37.36 15.57 -2.85
C ALA A 120 38.43 14.96 -3.76
N TYR A 121 38.03 14.19 -4.78
CA TYR A 121 38.95 13.68 -5.80
C TYR A 121 39.71 14.79 -6.54
N ALA A 122 39.01 15.85 -6.96
CA ALA A 122 39.63 16.96 -7.68
C ALA A 122 40.68 17.71 -6.83
N ALA A 123 40.41 17.91 -5.54
CA ALA A 123 41.36 18.53 -4.60
C ALA A 123 42.61 17.66 -4.43
N ARG A 124 42.44 16.34 -4.31
CA ARG A 124 43.53 15.38 -4.19
C ARG A 124 44.38 15.28 -5.46
N ASP A 125 43.74 15.21 -6.62
CA ASP A 125 44.43 15.19 -7.92
C ASP A 125 45.30 16.44 -8.12
N LYS A 126 44.80 17.59 -7.67
CA LYS A 126 45.55 18.85 -7.69
C LYS A 126 46.78 18.79 -6.78
N GLU A 127 46.63 18.27 -5.56
CA GLU A 127 47.75 18.06 -4.63
C GLU A 127 48.82 17.14 -5.24
N GLN A 128 48.42 15.98 -5.78
CA GLN A 128 49.36 15.05 -6.41
C GLN A 128 50.08 15.66 -7.61
N LYS A 129 49.39 16.44 -8.45
CA LYS A 129 50.00 17.12 -9.61
C LYS A 129 51.03 18.15 -9.18
N ILE A 130 50.74 18.97 -8.16
CA ILE A 130 51.69 19.96 -7.64
C ILE A 130 52.90 19.25 -7.00
N ARG A 131 52.68 18.15 -6.28
CA ARG A 131 53.75 17.35 -5.68
C ARG A 131 54.71 16.77 -6.72
N LYS A 132 54.19 16.17 -7.80
CA LYS A 132 55.00 15.68 -8.93
C LYS A 132 55.82 16.80 -9.58
N LYS A 133 55.24 18.00 -9.75
CA LYS A 133 55.97 19.17 -10.28
C LYS A 133 57.09 19.63 -9.35
N LEU A 134 56.85 19.62 -8.04
CA LEU A 134 57.85 19.96 -7.03
C LEU A 134 59.05 19.01 -7.08
N ASP A 135 58.81 17.70 -7.19
CA ASP A 135 59.88 16.69 -7.26
C ASP A 135 60.77 16.89 -8.51
N VAL A 136 60.16 17.23 -9.66
CA VAL A 136 60.90 17.57 -10.88
C VAL A 136 61.70 18.86 -10.72
N ALA A 137 61.15 19.90 -10.09
CA ALA A 137 61.86 21.16 -9.85
C ALA A 137 63.07 20.97 -8.90
N ARG A 138 62.92 20.12 -7.88
CA ARG A 138 64.01 19.73 -6.97
C ARG A 138 65.16 19.04 -7.70
N GLY A 139 64.84 18.16 -8.66
CA GLY A 139 65.86 17.49 -9.50
C GLY A 139 66.63 18.45 -10.43
N LYS A 140 66.07 19.62 -10.75
CA LYS A 140 66.67 20.63 -11.63
C LYS A 140 67.43 21.74 -10.89
N GLY A 141 67.27 21.85 -9.57
CA GLY A 141 67.94 22.87 -8.75
C GLY A 141 67.38 24.29 -8.90
N ASP A 142 66.15 24.47 -9.42
CA ASP A 142 65.53 25.80 -9.56
C ASP A 142 64.95 26.30 -8.22
N ALA A 143 65.79 26.96 -7.43
CA ALA A 143 65.44 27.44 -6.08
C ALA A 143 64.20 28.35 -6.03
N ARG A 144 63.98 29.17 -7.06
CA ARG A 144 62.83 30.09 -7.10
C ARG A 144 61.54 29.32 -7.41
N GLN A 145 61.59 28.38 -8.33
CA GLN A 145 60.45 27.53 -8.67
C GLN A 145 60.07 26.59 -7.51
N ILE A 146 61.06 26.09 -6.77
CA ILE A 146 60.83 25.26 -5.58
C ILE A 146 60.03 26.04 -4.53
N ALA A 147 60.43 27.26 -4.17
CA ALA A 147 59.75 28.04 -3.13
C ALA A 147 58.27 28.33 -3.46
N VAL A 148 57.95 28.58 -4.73
CA VAL A 148 56.56 28.78 -5.19
C VAL A 148 55.77 27.49 -5.09
N LEU A 149 56.32 26.38 -5.61
CA LEU A 149 55.64 25.08 -5.59
C LEU A 149 55.46 24.53 -4.18
N GLU A 150 56.34 24.85 -3.23
CA GLU A 150 56.17 24.48 -1.81
C GLU A 150 54.99 25.21 -1.18
N THR A 151 54.83 26.51 -1.46
CA THR A 151 53.68 27.29 -1.01
C THR A 151 52.38 26.76 -1.60
N ASP A 152 52.37 26.45 -2.90
CA ASP A 152 51.20 25.90 -3.59
C ASP A 152 50.86 24.48 -3.12
N LEU A 153 51.87 23.66 -2.84
CA LEU A 153 51.70 22.32 -2.28
C LEU A 153 51.06 22.41 -0.90
N GLN A 154 51.52 23.33 -0.05
CA GLN A 154 50.96 23.51 1.29
C GLN A 154 49.48 23.92 1.22
N LYS A 155 49.10 24.85 0.33
CA LYS A 155 47.69 25.20 0.10
C LYS A 155 46.87 24.01 -0.39
N ALA A 156 47.37 23.26 -1.37
CA ALA A 156 46.67 22.09 -1.92
C ALA A 156 46.53 20.97 -0.89
N SER A 157 47.53 20.77 -0.03
CA SER A 157 47.52 19.75 1.01
C SER A 157 46.51 20.06 2.13
N VAL A 158 46.39 21.33 2.52
CA VAL A 158 45.34 21.78 3.46
C VAL A 158 43.94 21.54 2.87
N ASP A 159 43.73 21.87 1.60
CA ASP A 159 42.44 21.69 0.92
C ASP A 159 42.07 20.20 0.75
N SER A 160 43.03 19.37 0.33
CA SER A 160 42.91 17.92 0.21
C SER A 160 42.59 17.26 1.56
N SER A 161 43.29 17.64 2.62
CA SER A 161 43.04 17.13 3.98
C SER A 161 41.64 17.50 4.48
N ARG A 162 41.21 18.75 4.24
CA ARG A 162 39.89 19.24 4.62
C ARG A 162 38.78 18.49 3.89
N THR A 163 38.89 18.34 2.57
CA THR A 163 37.88 17.67 1.74
C THR A 163 37.80 16.18 2.02
N THR A 164 38.93 15.51 2.29
CA THR A 164 38.97 14.09 2.70
C THR A 164 38.24 13.87 4.02
N LYS A 165 38.51 14.69 5.04
CA LYS A 165 37.81 14.58 6.33
C LYS A 165 36.30 14.84 6.21
N ASN A 166 35.92 15.82 5.37
CA ASN A 166 34.51 16.08 5.11
C ASN A 166 33.85 14.88 4.41
N LEU A 167 34.53 14.26 3.45
CA LEU A 167 34.03 13.09 2.75
C LEU A 167 33.78 11.91 3.68
N GLU A 168 34.69 11.62 4.61
CA GLU A 168 34.51 10.57 5.62
C GLU A 168 33.25 10.81 6.46
N GLN A 169 33.08 12.02 6.97
CA GLN A 169 31.91 12.39 7.77
C GLN A 169 30.61 12.31 6.98
N GLN A 170 30.61 12.75 5.72
CA GLN A 170 29.44 12.66 4.85
C GLN A 170 29.12 11.21 4.46
N SER A 171 30.14 10.37 4.26
CA SER A 171 29.96 8.94 3.96
C SER A 171 29.35 8.21 5.15
N ASP A 172 29.87 8.43 6.36
CA ASP A 172 29.33 7.83 7.59
C ASP A 172 27.88 8.27 7.82
N LYS A 173 27.60 9.56 7.63
CA LYS A 173 26.25 10.11 7.71
C LYS A 173 25.31 9.50 6.67
N PHE A 174 25.76 9.39 5.42
CA PHE A 174 24.98 8.80 4.33
C PHE A 174 24.62 7.34 4.64
N GLU A 175 25.58 6.54 5.09
CA GLU A 175 25.36 5.14 5.42
C GLU A 175 24.40 4.98 6.61
N LEU A 176 24.54 5.82 7.64
CA LEU A 176 23.64 5.85 8.80
C LEU A 176 22.22 6.22 8.41
N GLU A 177 22.04 7.33 7.68
CA GLU A 177 20.73 7.77 7.20
C GLU A 177 20.08 6.69 6.33
N LYS A 178 20.85 6.06 5.44
CA LYS A 178 20.37 4.99 4.56
C LYS A 178 19.83 3.80 5.34
N LEU A 179 20.52 3.35 6.39
CA LEU A 179 20.05 2.23 7.21
C LEU A 179 18.79 2.61 8.02
N GLN A 180 18.75 3.82 8.57
CA GLN A 180 17.61 4.30 9.34
C GLN A 180 16.36 4.50 8.46
N ASP A 181 16.54 5.11 7.29
CA ASP A 181 15.48 5.34 6.33
C ASP A 181 14.95 4.02 5.77
N ALA A 182 15.83 3.08 5.40
CA ALA A 182 15.41 1.75 4.93
C ALA A 182 14.55 1.03 5.98
N LYS A 183 15.03 1.00 7.23
CA LYS A 183 14.26 0.41 8.34
C LYS A 183 12.91 1.10 8.49
N LYS A 184 12.88 2.43 8.43
CA LYS A 184 11.67 3.22 8.61
C LYS A 184 10.67 2.98 7.48
N VAL A 185 11.10 3.02 6.21
CA VAL A 185 10.26 2.77 5.03
C VAL A 185 9.61 1.39 5.10
N MET A 186 10.38 0.35 5.41
CA MET A 186 9.86 -1.01 5.53
C MET A 186 8.89 -1.16 6.71
N THR A 187 9.20 -0.52 7.84
CA THR A 187 8.30 -0.50 9.00
C THR A 187 6.99 0.21 8.69
N ASP A 188 7.06 1.39 8.06
CA ASP A 188 5.89 2.17 7.68
C ASP A 188 5.00 1.38 6.69
N PHE A 189 5.61 0.71 5.70
CA PHE A 189 4.87 -0.16 4.78
C PHE A 189 4.05 -1.22 5.51
N VAL A 190 4.70 -2.01 6.39
CA VAL A 190 4.01 -3.06 7.17
C VAL A 190 2.91 -2.47 8.05
N MET A 191 3.16 -1.33 8.71
CA MET A 191 2.17 -0.68 9.57
C MET A 191 0.96 -0.16 8.78
N ILE A 192 1.17 0.33 7.56
CA ILE A 192 0.10 0.79 6.67
C ILE A 192 -0.78 -0.39 6.23
N GLU A 193 -0.17 -1.49 5.78
CA GLU A 193 -0.88 -2.71 5.39
C GLU A 193 -1.65 -3.31 6.57
N MET A 194 -1.03 -3.43 7.74
CA MET A 194 -1.71 -3.92 8.94
C MET A 194 -2.92 -3.07 9.32
N ALA A 195 -2.79 -1.75 9.27
CA ALA A 195 -3.90 -0.84 9.59
C ALA A 195 -5.06 -0.99 8.60
N PHE A 196 -4.77 -1.10 7.30
CA PHE A 196 -5.79 -1.34 6.28
C PHE A 196 -6.45 -2.71 6.48
N HIS A 197 -5.67 -3.79 6.58
CA HIS A 197 -6.21 -5.14 6.73
C HIS A 197 -7.05 -5.32 7.99
N ALA A 198 -6.66 -4.72 9.11
CA ALA A 198 -7.46 -4.76 10.34
C ALA A 198 -8.84 -4.11 10.12
N LYS A 199 -8.88 -2.94 9.47
CA LYS A 199 -10.13 -2.25 9.15
C LYS A 199 -10.94 -2.97 8.08
N ALA A 200 -10.30 -3.49 7.05
CA ALA A 200 -10.96 -4.28 6.03
C ALA A 200 -11.62 -5.52 6.64
N LEU A 201 -10.94 -6.26 7.52
CA LEU A 201 -11.51 -7.44 8.19
C LEU A 201 -12.73 -7.07 9.05
N GLU A 202 -12.65 -5.99 9.82
CA GLU A 202 -13.76 -5.47 10.63
C GLU A 202 -14.99 -5.19 9.77
N VAL A 203 -14.81 -4.47 8.64
CA VAL A 203 -15.93 -4.05 7.78
C VAL A 203 -16.43 -5.19 6.89
N TYR A 204 -15.55 -6.04 6.35
CA TYR A 204 -15.97 -7.24 5.60
C TYR A 204 -16.78 -8.21 6.48
N SER A 205 -16.48 -8.27 7.79
CA SER A 205 -17.32 -9.03 8.73
C SER A 205 -18.74 -8.45 8.82
N GLN A 206 -18.90 -7.13 8.74
CA GLN A 206 -20.21 -6.47 8.68
C GLN A 206 -20.91 -6.74 7.34
N CYS A 207 -20.19 -6.68 6.22
CA CYS A 207 -20.70 -7.10 4.91
C CYS A 207 -21.28 -8.53 4.97
N TYR A 208 -20.54 -9.46 5.57
CA TYR A 208 -20.99 -10.84 5.73
C TYR A 208 -22.26 -10.95 6.59
N GLN A 209 -22.35 -10.19 7.69
CA GLN A 209 -23.54 -10.16 8.55
C GLN A 209 -24.77 -9.63 7.82
N SER A 210 -24.65 -8.56 7.01
CA SER A 210 -25.73 -8.05 6.18
C SER A 210 -26.22 -9.11 5.19
N LEU A 211 -25.30 -9.77 4.48
CA LEU A 211 -25.67 -10.83 3.54
C LEU A 211 -26.30 -12.05 4.23
N SER A 212 -25.84 -12.40 5.44
CA SER A 212 -26.41 -13.51 6.22
C SER A 212 -27.83 -13.21 6.73
N SER A 213 -28.20 -11.94 6.81
CA SER A 213 -29.52 -11.49 7.27
C SER A 213 -30.56 -11.45 6.14
N LEU A 214 -30.12 -11.65 4.89
CA LEU A 214 -30.97 -11.64 3.69
C LEU A 214 -31.97 -12.81 3.70
N SER A 215 -33.25 -12.51 3.52
CA SER A 215 -34.32 -13.52 3.43
C SER A 215 -34.85 -13.67 2.00
N VAL A 216 -34.29 -14.66 1.29
CA VAL A 216 -34.77 -15.05 -0.05
C VAL A 216 -36.23 -15.48 0.00
N ASP A 217 -36.67 -16.18 1.05
CA ASP A 217 -38.06 -16.60 1.21
C ASP A 217 -39.04 -15.42 1.26
N THR A 218 -38.64 -14.33 1.90
CA THR A 218 -39.45 -13.10 1.97
C THR A 218 -39.61 -12.51 0.58
N ASP A 219 -38.53 -12.41 -0.17
CA ASP A 219 -38.52 -11.86 -1.52
C ASP A 219 -39.30 -12.73 -2.52
N ILE A 220 -39.18 -14.05 -2.43
CA ILE A 220 -39.96 -14.97 -3.26
C ILE A 220 -41.46 -14.90 -2.93
N LYS A 221 -41.83 -14.71 -1.67
CA LYS A 221 -43.23 -14.49 -1.28
C LYS A 221 -43.77 -13.19 -1.88
N GLU A 222 -42.99 -12.11 -1.83
CA GLU A 222 -43.37 -10.81 -2.40
C GLU A 222 -43.54 -10.90 -3.92
N PHE A 223 -42.58 -11.53 -4.60
CA PHE A 223 -42.66 -11.82 -6.03
C PHE A 223 -43.93 -12.60 -6.40
N ARG A 224 -44.23 -13.70 -5.68
CA ARG A 224 -45.44 -14.51 -5.92
C ARG A 224 -46.73 -13.75 -5.64
N SER A 225 -46.72 -12.87 -4.64
CA SER A 225 -47.86 -12.00 -4.31
C SER A 225 -48.18 -11.06 -5.47
N LYS A 226 -47.15 -10.42 -6.05
CA LYS A 226 -47.30 -9.50 -7.19
C LYS A 226 -47.59 -10.22 -8.52
N MET A 227 -47.10 -11.45 -8.71
CA MET A 227 -47.38 -12.25 -9.93
C MET A 227 -48.84 -12.73 -9.98
N ARG A 228 -49.43 -13.07 -8.83
CA ARG A 228 -50.81 -13.57 -8.82
C ARG A 228 -51.76 -12.45 -9.26
N PRO A 229 -52.58 -12.65 -10.33
CA PRO A 229 -53.56 -11.66 -10.72
C PRO A 229 -54.47 -11.37 -9.53
N SER A 230 -54.74 -10.09 -9.28
CA SER A 230 -55.68 -9.67 -8.25
C SER A 230 -57.00 -10.42 -8.48
N ASN A 231 -57.24 -11.46 -7.67
CA ASN A 231 -58.46 -12.28 -7.75
C ASN A 231 -59.73 -11.46 -7.50
N SER A 232 -59.61 -10.15 -7.28
CA SER A 232 -60.70 -9.18 -7.33
C SER A 232 -61.51 -9.28 -8.63
N SER A 233 -60.88 -9.43 -9.80
CA SER A 233 -61.62 -9.53 -11.08
C SER A 233 -62.31 -10.89 -11.28
N ALA A 234 -61.69 -11.99 -10.85
CA ALA A 234 -62.30 -13.32 -10.91
C ALA A 234 -63.44 -13.50 -9.88
N ARG A 235 -63.31 -12.92 -8.68
CA ARG A 235 -64.36 -12.94 -7.64
C ARG A 235 -65.55 -12.04 -7.98
N ILE A 236 -65.33 -10.89 -8.64
CA ILE A 236 -66.42 -10.02 -9.12
C ILE A 236 -67.26 -10.70 -10.21
N ASN A 237 -66.65 -11.50 -11.08
CA ASN A 237 -67.38 -12.24 -12.13
C ASN A 237 -68.16 -13.44 -11.58
N MET A 238 -67.68 -14.11 -10.52
CA MET A 238 -68.44 -15.15 -9.81
C MET A 238 -69.62 -14.59 -9.00
N ALA A 239 -69.47 -13.42 -8.37
CA ALA A 239 -70.58 -12.76 -7.65
C ALA A 239 -71.70 -12.30 -8.60
N ARG A 240 -71.36 -11.92 -9.84
CA ARG A 240 -72.33 -11.53 -10.87
C ARG A 240 -73.07 -12.71 -11.53
N THR A 241 -72.47 -13.90 -11.57
CA THR A 241 -73.08 -15.09 -12.19
C THR A 241 -73.89 -15.95 -11.23
N GLY A 242 -73.77 -15.77 -9.91
CA GLY A 242 -74.64 -16.40 -8.90
C GLY A 242 -75.97 -15.69 -8.65
N SER A 243 -76.26 -14.58 -9.35
CA SER A 243 -77.46 -13.76 -9.14
C SER A 243 -78.58 -14.12 -10.11
N VAL A 244 -78.96 -15.39 -10.21
CA VAL A 244 -80.27 -15.78 -10.74
C VAL A 244 -80.89 -16.88 -9.89
N SER A 245 -82.11 -16.59 -9.44
CA SER A 245 -83.18 -17.47 -8.96
C SER A 245 -83.35 -17.77 -7.46
N SER A 246 -84.50 -17.26 -6.99
CA SER A 246 -85.37 -17.67 -5.87
C SER A 246 -84.94 -17.23 -4.47
N GLY A 247 -85.71 -16.49 -3.67
CA GLY A 247 -87.17 -16.34 -3.64
C GLY A 247 -87.64 -16.72 -2.23
N GLY A 248 -88.31 -15.82 -1.51
CA GLY A 248 -89.02 -16.17 -0.27
C GLY A 248 -88.85 -15.18 0.88
N SER A 249 -89.73 -14.18 0.89
CA SER A 249 -90.50 -13.67 2.04
C SER A 249 -89.96 -13.85 3.47
N ASN A 250 -89.74 -12.73 4.17
CA ASN A 250 -90.61 -12.37 5.30
C ASN A 250 -90.35 -10.94 5.76
N ALA A 251 -91.40 -10.13 5.67
CA ALA A 251 -91.52 -8.88 6.38
C ALA A 251 -91.86 -9.20 7.84
N ASN A 252 -91.11 -8.64 8.78
CA ASN A 252 -91.68 -8.30 10.07
C ASN A 252 -91.08 -6.99 10.58
N PHE A 253 -92.02 -6.13 10.95
CA PHE A 253 -91.92 -4.79 11.45
C PHE A 253 -91.45 -4.80 12.91
N GLU A 254 -90.50 -3.92 13.27
CA GLU A 254 -90.48 -3.30 14.59
C GLU A 254 -89.68 -2.00 14.59
N ASP A 255 -90.23 -1.04 15.32
CA ASP A 255 -90.01 0.39 15.27
C ASP A 255 -89.41 0.86 16.62
N THR A 256 -88.50 1.83 16.57
CA THR A 256 -88.01 2.70 17.67
C THR A 256 -87.05 2.13 18.76
N PRO A 257 -86.45 2.96 19.66
CA PRO A 257 -85.20 3.65 19.35
C PRO A 257 -84.12 3.56 20.46
N ARG A 258 -82.89 3.91 20.05
CA ARG A 258 -81.81 4.62 20.77
C ARG A 258 -81.98 4.86 22.29
N VAL A 259 -81.02 4.32 23.06
CA VAL A 259 -80.67 4.81 24.41
C VAL A 259 -79.16 4.99 24.49
N ASP A 260 -78.75 6.24 24.72
CA ASP A 260 -77.41 6.65 25.12
C ASP A 260 -77.13 6.14 26.53
N LEU A 261 -75.98 5.49 26.76
CA LEU A 261 -75.37 5.46 28.09
C LEU A 261 -73.87 5.68 28.01
N GLN A 262 -73.49 6.87 28.49
CA GLN A 262 -72.19 7.29 28.97
C GLN A 262 -71.47 6.17 29.75
N SER A 263 -70.20 5.93 29.46
CA SER A 263 -69.25 5.62 30.52
C SER A 263 -67.92 6.35 30.27
N ASN A 264 -67.55 7.04 31.33
CA ASN A 264 -66.48 7.99 31.48
C ASN A 264 -65.29 7.24 32.09
N VAL A 265 -64.12 7.23 31.44
CA VAL A 265 -62.86 6.88 32.12
C VAL A 265 -61.79 7.88 31.70
N GLN A 266 -61.39 8.68 32.70
CA GLN A 266 -60.27 9.60 32.72
C GLN A 266 -58.92 8.87 32.75
N THR A 267 -57.86 9.68 32.60
CA THR A 267 -56.41 9.43 32.76
C THR A 267 -55.70 9.19 31.42
N SER A 268 -54.61 9.86 31.05
CA SER A 268 -53.76 10.88 31.67
C SER A 268 -52.84 11.50 30.58
N ASP A 269 -52.39 12.73 30.82
CA ASP A 269 -51.64 13.65 29.93
C ASP A 269 -50.19 13.24 29.54
N PRO A 270 -49.56 13.92 28.53
CA PRO A 270 -48.37 13.54 27.70
C PRO A 270 -47.01 14.07 28.29
N PRO A 271 -45.78 14.11 27.67
CA PRO A 271 -45.34 14.28 26.24
C PRO A 271 -43.94 13.60 25.89
N PRO A 272 -43.05 14.03 24.95
CA PRO A 272 -43.13 15.03 23.87
C PRO A 272 -42.65 14.59 22.46
N ARG A 273 -43.07 15.42 21.50
CA ARG A 273 -42.80 15.44 20.06
C ARG A 273 -41.45 16.12 19.77
N ARG A 274 -40.52 15.44 19.08
CA ARG A 274 -39.32 16.07 18.49
C ARG A 274 -39.62 16.61 17.09
N GLN A 275 -39.13 17.81 16.82
CA GLN A 275 -39.32 18.57 15.57
C GLN A 275 -38.42 18.03 14.44
N PRO A 276 -38.82 18.18 13.16
CA PRO A 276 -37.94 17.94 12.03
C PRO A 276 -37.02 19.15 11.76
N ILE A 277 -35.73 18.86 11.55
CA ILE A 277 -34.69 19.81 11.18
C ILE A 277 -34.80 20.11 9.67
N LYS A 278 -34.74 21.39 9.29
CA LYS A 278 -34.67 21.85 7.89
C LYS A 278 -33.25 21.66 7.33
N PRO A 279 -33.05 21.27 6.06
CA PRO A 279 -31.74 21.36 5.42
C PRO A 279 -31.44 22.80 5.02
N VAL A 280 -30.23 23.27 5.34
CA VAL A 280 -29.66 24.51 4.85
C VAL A 280 -29.06 24.25 3.48
N THR A 281 -29.53 24.97 2.48
CA THR A 281 -28.97 25.08 1.14
C THR A 281 -27.71 25.92 1.17
N ASN A 282 -26.58 25.38 0.76
CA ASN A 282 -25.47 26.16 0.22
C ASN A 282 -25.03 25.51 -1.09
N GLY A 283 -25.37 26.16 -2.19
CA GLY A 283 -24.88 25.83 -3.51
C GLY A 283 -23.45 26.33 -3.69
N ASN A 284 -22.66 25.56 -4.42
CA ASN A 284 -21.60 26.02 -5.29
C ASN A 284 -21.45 24.97 -6.40
N THR A 285 -22.03 25.29 -7.55
CA THR A 285 -21.90 24.55 -8.80
C THR A 285 -20.58 24.95 -9.44
N MET A 286 -19.67 24.00 -9.65
CA MET A 286 -18.58 24.13 -10.60
C MET A 286 -18.71 22.94 -11.56
N ASN A 287 -18.73 23.26 -12.85
CA ASN A 287 -18.78 22.32 -13.96
C ASN A 287 -17.43 21.60 -14.07
N ASP A 288 -17.46 20.27 -14.11
CA ASP A 288 -16.35 19.47 -14.66
C ASP A 288 -16.83 18.94 -16.02
N ASP A 289 -16.20 19.42 -17.07
CA ASP A 289 -16.19 18.79 -18.39
C ASP A 289 -15.16 17.66 -18.34
N GLU A 290 -15.63 16.42 -18.44
CA GLU A 290 -14.79 15.23 -18.61
C GLU A 290 -14.39 15.10 -20.09
N GLU A 291 -13.10 15.22 -20.38
CA GLU A 291 -12.48 14.60 -21.54
C GLU A 291 -11.59 13.45 -21.03
N ASP A 292 -12.17 12.25 -21.05
CA ASP A 292 -11.48 10.96 -20.92
C ASP A 292 -10.83 10.65 -22.29
N ASP A 293 -9.50 10.70 -22.34
CA ASP A 293 -8.69 10.05 -23.37
C ASP A 293 -7.35 9.73 -22.72
N ASP A 294 -7.13 8.47 -22.36
CA ASP A 294 -5.80 7.87 -22.20
C ASP A 294 -5.93 6.34 -22.34
N ASP A 295 -5.94 5.91 -23.61
CA ASP A 295 -5.55 4.57 -24.03
C ASP A 295 -4.04 4.39 -23.73
N GLU A 296 -3.69 3.74 -22.62
CA GLU A 296 -2.35 3.19 -22.43
C GLU A 296 -2.35 1.69 -22.78
N GLU A 297 -1.80 1.39 -23.96
CA GLU A 297 -1.51 0.05 -24.45
C GLU A 297 -0.58 -0.72 -23.47
N GLU A 298 -1.01 -1.91 -23.04
CA GLU A 298 -0.19 -2.84 -22.27
C GLU A 298 0.79 -3.57 -23.21
N GLU A 299 2.03 -3.11 -23.26
CA GLU A 299 3.16 -3.87 -23.85
C GLU A 299 3.60 -4.97 -22.86
N GLU A 300 3.06 -6.17 -23.03
CA GLU A 300 3.55 -7.41 -22.42
C GLU A 300 4.92 -7.76 -23.04
N SER A 301 6.01 -7.49 -22.30
CA SER A 301 7.36 -7.95 -22.64
C SER A 301 7.52 -9.41 -22.21
N ASP A 302 7.33 -10.31 -23.16
CA ASP A 302 7.58 -11.75 -23.04
C ASP A 302 9.08 -12.03 -23.27
N ASP A 303 9.88 -12.01 -22.19
CA ASP A 303 11.28 -12.45 -22.22
C ASP A 303 11.40 -13.84 -21.58
N GLU A 304 11.13 -14.89 -22.36
CA GLU A 304 11.63 -16.24 -22.11
C GLU A 304 13.08 -16.35 -22.59
N GLU A 305 14.04 -16.23 -21.67
CA GLU A 305 15.41 -16.75 -21.84
C GLU A 305 15.64 -17.83 -20.78
N GLY A 306 15.34 -19.08 -21.17
CA GLY A 306 15.69 -20.28 -20.41
C GLY A 306 17.16 -20.63 -20.63
N ASP A 307 18.02 -20.23 -19.69
CA ASP A 307 19.38 -20.76 -19.57
C ASP A 307 19.39 -21.90 -18.55
N SER A 308 19.36 -23.13 -19.04
CA SER A 308 19.52 -24.33 -18.23
C SER A 308 20.99 -24.69 -18.15
N GLU A 309 21.65 -24.27 -17.06
CA GLU A 309 23.01 -24.70 -16.74
C GLU A 309 23.07 -26.20 -16.38
N GLU A 310 23.99 -26.87 -17.05
CA GLU A 310 24.39 -28.27 -16.94
C GLU A 310 25.24 -28.45 -15.66
N TYR A 311 24.68 -29.08 -14.62
CA TYR A 311 25.43 -29.46 -13.43
C TYR A 311 26.27 -30.72 -13.73
N SER A 312 27.60 -30.57 -13.69
CA SER A 312 28.56 -31.67 -13.64
C SER A 312 28.48 -32.37 -12.28
N ASP A 313 28.17 -33.66 -12.31
CA ASP A 313 28.16 -34.55 -11.14
C ASP A 313 29.57 -35.13 -10.96
N ASP A 314 30.33 -34.57 -10.02
CA ASP A 314 31.55 -35.15 -9.46
C ASP A 314 31.43 -35.04 -7.94
N ASP A 315 31.01 -36.13 -7.29
CA ASP A 315 31.45 -36.40 -5.92
C ASP A 315 31.60 -37.91 -5.68
N GLU A 316 32.83 -38.29 -5.38
CA GLU A 316 33.29 -39.64 -5.06
C GLU A 316 32.67 -40.08 -3.72
N THR A 317 32.00 -41.23 -3.71
CA THR A 317 31.59 -41.88 -2.46
C THR A 317 32.64 -42.91 -2.05
N GLU A 318 33.60 -42.48 -1.21
CA GLU A 318 34.42 -43.40 -0.42
C GLU A 318 33.56 -44.10 0.64
N LEU A 319 33.43 -45.41 0.48
CA LEU A 319 32.84 -46.35 1.44
C LEU A 319 33.89 -46.69 2.52
N GLU A 320 33.71 -46.20 3.75
CA GLU A 320 34.26 -46.89 4.93
C GLU A 320 33.34 -46.73 6.14
N THR A 321 32.72 -47.85 6.58
CA THR A 321 32.40 -48.08 8.00
C THR A 321 32.10 -49.55 8.24
N GLU A 322 33.11 -50.32 8.63
CA GLU A 322 32.93 -51.50 9.47
C GLU A 322 33.73 -51.31 10.76
N ARG A 323 33.00 -51.37 11.89
CA ARG A 323 33.56 -51.57 13.22
C ARG A 323 33.86 -53.06 13.38
N ASP A 324 35.03 -53.41 13.91
CA ASP A 324 35.11 -54.01 15.26
C ASP A 324 36.53 -54.34 15.74
N GLN A 325 36.67 -54.20 17.07
CA GLN A 325 37.57 -54.91 18.00
C GLN A 325 38.99 -54.40 18.35
N GLN A 326 39.08 -54.02 19.65
CA GLN A 326 40.17 -54.26 20.64
C GLN A 326 41.48 -53.45 20.42
N VAL A 327 42.08 -52.72 21.38
CA VAL A 327 42.48 -53.03 22.78
C VAL A 327 42.77 -51.70 23.53
N GLN A 328 42.56 -51.68 24.85
CA GLN A 328 42.77 -50.55 25.79
C GLN A 328 44.22 -50.06 25.93
N PRO A 329 44.48 -48.81 26.39
CA PRO A 329 45.81 -48.35 26.75
C PRO A 329 46.09 -48.48 28.26
N VAL A 330 47.18 -49.15 28.62
CA VAL A 330 47.72 -49.16 30.00
C VAL A 330 48.76 -48.05 30.15
N ARG A 331 48.53 -47.13 31.11
CA ARG A 331 49.51 -46.13 31.57
C ARG A 331 50.54 -46.77 32.51
N PRO A 332 51.81 -46.37 32.50
CA PRO A 332 52.73 -46.70 33.58
C PRO A 332 52.63 -45.68 34.73
N ALA A 333 52.45 -46.20 35.94
CA ALA A 333 52.50 -45.44 37.19
C ALA A 333 53.95 -45.12 37.61
N GLN A 334 54.11 -43.98 38.26
CA GLN A 334 55.36 -43.47 38.79
C GLN A 334 55.83 -44.23 40.04
N ARG A 335 57.16 -44.39 40.13
CA ARG A 335 58.03 -44.57 41.32
C ARG A 335 57.34 -44.70 42.70
N ARG A 336 57.58 -45.85 43.35
CA ARG A 336 58.41 -45.94 44.57
C ARG A 336 58.90 -47.35 44.79
#